data_AF-A0A257V6A6-F1
#
_entry.id   AF-A0A257V6A6-F1
#
_cell.length_a   1.000
_cell.length_b   1.000
_cell.length_c   1.000
_cell.angle_alpha   90.00
_cell.angle_beta   90.00
_cell.angle_gamma   90.00
#
_symmetry.space_group_name_H-M   'P 1'
#
loop_
_entity.id
_entity.type
_entity.pdbx_description
1 polymer ?
#
loop_
_entity_poly.entity_id
_entity_poly.type
_entity_poly.pdbx_seq_one_letter_code
_entity_poly.pdbx_strand_id
1 'polypeptide(L)'
;MRQTNRVERPGPGGGVSERRREVAGVRRPQRQRSSPGLAARGVLKLDILAFHSYDHFHRLVKGPLIVKNKVPDLAERAEAALRGALAEVPFLRPDAEKGLRVAEPTTGRPDLELRIAPVSNRAPLSVLVEVKRSGEPRYARDAINQLLRHREARPSAYLVFAAPYISPETTTLCATEGVGTIDFAGNCFLSFGEVFIRREGRPNPFAKRRGLRSLYAPKSERVLRVLLADPQAAWKTIRLTIEAGVSIGQVAKVKQLLADRELIAIGKNGFTLSNPRALLEDWSRFYRLGRSTERGYYSSLPVAEAERAVAKRCAADDVTYALTSFSGAARYAPFVRYQQATIYVGTDPESVARKIGLKKVDSGANVRILEPYDDGVFYRSQLIDGIAVASAIQVFLDLQSARARGEEASGFLLREVIEKTWEKPAKTTRPKPSKRRGQSSSS
;
A
#
# COMPACT_ATOMS: atom_id res chain seq x y z
N MET A 1 -22.40 24.05 -83.22
CA MET A 1 -23.09 24.40 -81.95
C MET A 1 -22.02 24.88 -80.98
N ARG A 2 -21.71 26.19 -80.86
CA ARG A 2 -22.33 27.25 -80.00
C ARG A 2 -22.47 26.76 -78.54
N GLN A 3 -22.00 27.42 -77.47
CA GLN A 3 -21.53 28.79 -77.18
C GLN A 3 -20.73 28.74 -75.84
N THR A 4 -19.49 29.25 -75.73
CA THR A 4 -19.07 30.56 -75.17
C THR A 4 -19.56 30.91 -73.75
N ASN A 5 -18.64 31.06 -72.79
CA ASN A 5 -18.24 32.39 -72.32
C ASN A 5 -16.90 32.39 -71.55
N ARG A 6 -16.12 33.42 -71.87
CA ARG A 6 -14.80 33.82 -71.34
C ARG A 6 -15.02 35.12 -70.54
N VAL A 7 -13.91 35.70 -70.05
CA VAL A 7 -13.66 37.12 -69.68
C VAL A 7 -13.68 37.29 -68.14
N GLU A 8 -12.66 37.79 -67.42
CA GLU A 8 -11.47 38.63 -67.73
C GLU A 8 -10.44 38.58 -66.57
N ARG A 9 -9.18 38.99 -66.84
CA ARG A 9 -8.18 39.47 -65.85
C ARG A 9 -7.99 40.97 -66.03
N PRO A 10 -7.59 41.72 -64.99
CA PRO A 10 -6.22 42.27 -64.93
C PRO A 10 -5.65 42.19 -63.48
N GLY A 11 -4.37 42.01 -63.18
CA GLY A 11 -3.20 42.86 -63.44
C GLY A 11 -2.44 43.07 -62.10
N PRO A 12 -1.10 43.26 -62.07
CA PRO A 12 -0.28 43.11 -60.87
C PRO A 12 0.11 44.45 -60.20
N GLY A 13 0.42 44.41 -58.90
CA GLY A 13 1.09 45.50 -58.16
C GLY A 13 1.35 45.02 -56.73
N GLY A 14 2.42 45.35 -56.03
CA GLY A 14 3.59 46.19 -56.25
C GLY A 14 4.32 46.17 -54.90
N GLY A 15 5.62 45.87 -54.90
CA GLY A 15 6.44 45.94 -53.69
C GLY A 15 6.97 47.36 -53.45
N VAL A 16 7.31 47.66 -52.19
CA VAL A 16 8.53 48.33 -51.69
C VAL A 16 8.27 49.22 -50.44
N SER A 17 9.19 49.10 -49.48
CA SER A 17 9.51 49.96 -48.30
C SER A 17 8.59 49.83 -47.08
N GLU A 18 9.09 49.69 -45.84
CA GLU A 18 9.94 50.66 -45.14
C GLU A 18 11.05 50.09 -44.20
N ARG A 19 11.93 51.03 -43.85
CA ARG A 19 13.20 51.03 -43.08
C ARG A 19 12.96 50.82 -41.57
N ARG A 20 13.79 50.03 -40.85
CA ARG A 20 15.05 50.37 -40.11
C ARG A 20 14.87 51.22 -38.82
N ARG A 21 15.24 50.63 -37.65
CA ARG A 21 16.07 51.13 -36.51
C ARG A 21 15.55 50.72 -35.11
N GLU A 22 16.41 49.98 -34.36
CA GLU A 22 16.96 50.30 -33.01
C GLU A 22 16.05 49.82 -31.85
N VAL A 23 16.47 49.22 -30.72
CA VAL A 23 17.65 49.35 -29.84
C VAL A 23 17.97 48.04 -29.07
N ALA A 24 19.21 47.98 -28.59
CA ALA A 24 20.04 47.02 -27.84
C ALA A 24 19.56 46.37 -26.50
N GLY A 25 20.35 45.35 -26.10
CA GLY A 25 20.65 44.92 -24.71
C GLY A 25 19.70 43.83 -24.18
N VAL A 26 20.09 42.74 -23.52
CA VAL A 26 21.15 42.52 -22.52
C VAL A 26 21.48 41.01 -22.42
N ARG A 27 22.75 40.74 -22.12
CA ARG A 27 23.42 39.43 -21.96
C ARG A 27 22.79 38.52 -20.90
N ARG A 28 22.72 37.20 -21.19
CA ARG A 28 22.62 36.12 -20.19
C ARG A 28 24.00 35.49 -19.98
N PRO A 29 24.52 35.34 -18.75
CA PRO A 29 25.78 34.64 -18.54
C PRO A 29 25.58 33.12 -18.46
N GLN A 30 26.31 32.39 -19.29
CA GLN A 30 26.69 31.00 -19.07
C GLN A 30 27.57 30.90 -17.82
N ARG A 31 27.40 29.86 -17.01
CA ARG A 31 28.46 29.38 -16.10
C ARG A 31 28.81 27.94 -16.46
N GLN A 32 30.06 27.80 -16.93
CA GLN A 32 30.78 26.56 -17.12
C GLN A 32 31.19 25.95 -15.76
N ARG A 33 31.47 24.65 -15.83
CA ARG A 33 31.99 23.77 -14.79
C ARG A 33 33.39 24.18 -14.31
N SER A 34 33.66 23.94 -13.04
CA SER A 34 34.98 23.53 -12.54
C SER A 34 34.86 22.87 -11.17
N SER A 35 35.41 21.66 -11.05
CA SER A 35 35.88 21.07 -9.77
C SER A 35 37.39 21.34 -9.68
N PRO A 36 37.98 21.47 -8.47
CA PRO A 36 38.65 20.29 -7.87
C PRO A 36 38.75 20.28 -6.32
N GLY A 37 38.98 19.08 -5.75
CA GLY A 37 40.06 18.79 -4.78
C GLY A 37 40.03 19.25 -3.30
N LEU A 38 39.77 18.28 -2.41
CA LEU A 38 40.45 17.91 -1.14
C LEU A 38 40.84 18.95 -0.03
N ALA A 39 40.35 18.63 1.19
CA ALA A 39 40.94 18.76 2.53
C ALA A 39 41.19 20.16 3.17
N ALA A 40 40.49 20.46 4.28
CA ALA A 40 41.09 20.85 5.57
C ALA A 40 40.03 21.09 6.66
N ARG A 41 40.40 20.70 7.88
CA ARG A 41 39.69 20.89 9.15
C ARG A 41 39.43 22.38 9.43
N GLY A 42 38.23 22.71 9.90
CA GLY A 42 37.90 24.02 10.44
C GLY A 42 36.80 23.90 11.49
N VAL A 43 37.21 23.94 12.76
CA VAL A 43 36.34 24.11 13.92
C VAL A 43 35.67 25.47 13.79
N LEU A 44 34.34 25.52 13.71
CA LEU A 44 33.58 26.77 13.81
C LEU A 44 32.61 26.68 14.99
N LYS A 45 32.91 27.53 15.98
CA LYS A 45 32.07 27.94 17.09
C LYS A 45 30.67 28.28 16.58
N LEU A 46 29.64 27.66 17.15
CA LEU A 46 28.26 28.12 17.00
C LEU A 46 28.04 29.29 17.96
N ASP A 47 27.94 30.50 17.41
CA ASP A 47 27.49 31.69 18.11
C ASP A 47 25.98 31.62 18.40
N ILE A 48 25.64 31.96 19.63
CA ILE A 48 24.36 31.82 20.35
C ILE A 48 23.33 32.91 19.95
N LEU A 49 23.34 33.41 18.71
CA LEU A 49 22.53 34.58 18.32
C LEU A 49 21.48 34.32 17.22
N ALA A 50 21.05 33.07 17.03
CA ALA A 50 19.89 32.74 16.20
C ALA A 50 18.69 32.21 17.00
N PHE A 51 18.65 32.45 18.32
CA PHE A 51 17.58 31.96 19.20
C PHE A 51 16.48 32.99 19.49
N HIS A 52 16.49 34.17 18.85
CA HIS A 52 15.59 35.29 19.20
C HIS A 52 14.73 35.83 18.04
N SER A 53 14.49 35.06 16.98
CA SER A 53 13.40 35.35 16.02
C SER A 53 12.32 34.27 15.90
N TYR A 54 12.40 33.20 16.69
CA TYR A 54 11.36 32.15 16.72
C TYR A 54 10.22 32.42 17.71
N ASP A 55 10.42 33.31 18.69
CA ASP A 55 9.47 33.48 19.80
C ASP A 55 8.31 34.45 19.50
N HIS A 56 8.37 35.19 18.39
CA HIS A 56 7.26 36.06 17.97
C HIS A 56 6.21 35.30 17.12
N PHE A 57 6.62 34.25 16.40
CA PHE A 57 5.70 33.42 15.63
C PHE A 57 4.98 32.37 16.50
N HIS A 58 5.63 31.91 17.58
CA HIS A 58 5.02 30.96 18.52
C HIS A 58 4.01 31.58 19.51
N ARG A 59 3.95 32.91 19.64
CA ARG A 59 2.94 33.61 20.47
C ARG A 59 1.70 34.09 19.71
N LEU A 60 1.78 34.24 18.38
CA LEU A 60 0.62 34.60 17.54
C LEU A 60 -0.23 33.40 17.08
N VAL A 61 0.20 32.16 17.36
CA VAL A 61 -0.55 30.92 17.04
C VAL A 61 -1.11 30.22 18.30
N LYS A 62 -1.06 30.89 19.46
CA LYS A 62 -1.69 30.43 20.71
C LYS A 62 -3.00 31.16 21.04
N GLY A 63 -3.83 31.40 20.02
CA GLY A 63 -5.27 31.54 20.19
C GLY A 63 -5.91 30.17 19.92
N PRO A 64 -6.79 29.64 20.78
CA PRO A 64 -7.36 28.31 20.60
C PRO A 64 -8.38 28.35 19.46
N LEU A 65 -7.93 28.26 18.21
CA LEU A 65 -8.72 27.62 17.15
C LEU A 65 -8.65 26.11 17.39
N ILE A 66 -9.29 25.71 18.50
CA ILE A 66 -9.75 24.35 18.71
C ILE A 66 -10.78 24.13 17.61
N VAL A 67 -10.34 23.57 16.48
CA VAL A 67 -11.25 22.79 15.64
C VAL A 67 -11.67 21.62 16.52
N LYS A 68 -12.76 21.82 17.26
CA LYS A 68 -13.49 20.78 17.99
C LYS A 68 -13.90 19.77 16.92
N ASN A 69 -13.08 18.75 16.68
CA ASN A 69 -13.52 17.57 15.95
C ASN A 69 -14.63 16.94 16.81
N LYS A 70 -15.86 17.32 16.47
CA LYS A 70 -17.10 17.03 17.16
C LYS A 70 -17.25 15.52 17.37
N VAL A 71 -17.01 15.08 18.61
CA VAL A 71 -17.52 13.80 19.13
C VAL A 71 -19.06 13.71 19.05
N PRO A 72 -19.85 14.82 19.07
CA PRO A 72 -21.30 14.77 18.83
C PRO A 72 -21.77 14.27 17.45
N ASP A 73 -20.97 14.41 16.38
CA ASP A 73 -21.44 14.16 14.99
C ASP A 73 -21.62 12.66 14.65
N LEU A 74 -20.82 11.77 15.25
CA LEU A 74 -20.83 10.34 14.85
C LEU A 74 -22.01 9.58 15.47
N ALA A 75 -22.39 9.91 16.69
CA ALA A 75 -23.48 9.28 17.40
C ALA A 75 -24.83 9.63 16.76
N GLU A 76 -25.06 10.91 16.46
CA GLU A 76 -26.26 11.38 15.73
C GLU A 76 -26.40 10.70 14.36
N ARG A 77 -25.28 10.52 13.64
CA ARG A 77 -25.27 9.85 12.33
C ARG A 77 -25.49 8.35 12.42
N ALA A 78 -24.98 7.70 13.47
CA ALA A 78 -25.27 6.30 13.75
C ALA A 78 -26.74 6.09 14.08
N GLU A 79 -27.33 6.97 14.89
CA GLU A 79 -28.76 6.97 15.18
C GLU A 79 -29.61 7.15 13.92
N ALA A 80 -29.30 8.16 13.10
CA ALA A 80 -30.03 8.42 11.86
C ALA A 80 -29.96 7.23 10.89
N ALA A 81 -28.78 6.60 10.75
CA ALA A 81 -28.63 5.40 9.94
C ALA A 81 -29.49 4.25 10.48
N LEU A 82 -29.48 4.02 11.80
CA LEU A 82 -30.23 2.94 12.44
C LEU A 82 -31.73 3.12 12.35
N ARG A 83 -32.21 4.35 12.59
CA ARG A 83 -33.63 4.71 12.37
C ARG A 83 -34.03 4.51 10.92
N GLY A 84 -33.19 4.94 9.97
CA GLY A 84 -33.46 4.74 8.54
C GLY A 84 -33.54 3.26 8.14
N ALA A 85 -32.65 2.42 8.68
CA ALA A 85 -32.69 0.98 8.42
C ALA A 85 -33.95 0.32 8.99
N LEU A 86 -34.38 0.72 10.20
CA LEU A 86 -35.54 0.13 10.89
C LEU A 86 -36.88 0.66 10.39
N ALA A 87 -36.96 1.91 9.92
CA ALA A 87 -38.20 2.52 9.43
C ALA A 87 -38.80 1.82 8.20
N GLU A 88 -37.97 1.11 7.43
CA GLU A 88 -38.43 0.31 6.29
C GLU A 88 -39.11 -1.01 6.69
N VAL A 89 -39.04 -1.40 7.97
CA VAL A 89 -39.76 -2.57 8.48
C VAL A 89 -41.08 -2.09 9.10
N PRO A 90 -42.24 -2.33 8.45
CA PRO A 90 -43.50 -1.66 8.80
C PRO A 90 -43.96 -1.86 10.24
N PHE A 91 -43.55 -2.95 10.86
CA PHE A 91 -43.95 -3.35 12.20
C PHE A 91 -42.95 -2.94 13.29
N LEU A 92 -41.74 -2.50 12.93
CA LEU A 92 -40.69 -2.05 13.88
C LEU A 92 -40.68 -0.54 14.10
N ARG A 93 -41.80 0.15 13.85
CA ARG A 93 -41.88 1.61 13.98
C ARG A 93 -41.28 2.04 15.31
N PRO A 94 -40.15 2.77 15.32
CA PRO A 94 -39.57 3.23 16.56
C PRO A 94 -40.58 4.16 17.21
N ASP A 95 -40.89 3.96 18.50
CA ASP A 95 -41.53 5.00 19.31
C ASP A 95 -40.49 6.11 19.47
N ALA A 96 -40.41 6.98 18.44
CA ALA A 96 -39.30 7.90 18.23
C ALA A 96 -39.21 8.98 19.32
N GLU A 97 -40.21 9.09 20.19
CA GLU A 97 -40.34 10.16 21.16
C GLU A 97 -39.98 9.78 22.61
N LYS A 98 -39.69 8.50 22.94
CA LYS A 98 -39.48 8.08 24.35
C LYS A 98 -38.23 7.26 24.68
N GLY A 99 -37.28 7.08 23.77
CA GLY A 99 -36.26 6.04 23.93
C GLY A 99 -34.80 6.35 23.64
N LEU A 100 -34.38 7.61 23.45
CA LEU A 100 -32.97 7.93 23.21
C LEU A 100 -32.32 8.49 24.47
N ARG A 101 -31.43 7.72 25.08
CA ARG A 101 -30.49 8.25 26.07
C ARG A 101 -29.09 8.13 25.48
N VAL A 102 -28.59 9.22 24.90
CA VAL A 102 -27.16 9.38 24.60
C VAL A 102 -26.46 9.52 25.95
N ALA A 103 -25.72 8.50 26.36
CA ALA A 103 -24.95 8.56 27.59
C ALA A 103 -23.60 9.23 27.32
N GLU A 104 -23.13 10.07 28.24
CA GLU A 104 -21.78 10.63 28.13
C GLU A 104 -20.72 9.52 28.13
N PRO A 105 -19.63 9.68 27.34
CA PRO A 105 -18.58 8.68 27.20
C PRO A 105 -17.88 8.48 28.55
N THR A 106 -18.32 7.47 29.28
CA THR A 106 -17.69 6.96 30.49
C THR A 106 -17.26 5.53 30.21
N THR A 107 -16.06 5.17 30.66
CA THR A 107 -15.50 3.82 30.51
C THR A 107 -16.49 2.77 30.99
N GLY A 108 -17.02 1.96 30.07
CA GLY A 108 -17.90 0.84 30.38
C GLY A 108 -19.40 1.08 30.18
N ARG A 109 -19.83 1.99 29.30
CA ARG A 109 -21.22 2.14 28.80
C ARG A 109 -21.22 2.22 27.27
N PRO A 110 -22.29 1.76 26.58
CA PRO A 110 -22.37 1.90 25.13
C PRO A 110 -22.61 3.36 24.73
N ASP A 111 -22.08 3.77 23.58
CA ASP A 111 -22.21 5.13 23.05
C ASP A 111 -23.68 5.55 22.81
N LEU A 112 -24.54 4.60 22.40
CA LEU A 112 -25.98 4.82 22.22
C LEU A 112 -26.78 3.62 22.73
N GLU A 113 -27.97 3.91 23.24
CA GLU A 113 -29.00 2.90 23.50
C GLU A 113 -30.32 3.35 22.85
N LEU A 114 -30.87 2.51 21.98
CA LEU A 114 -32.19 2.68 21.39
C LEU A 114 -33.14 1.61 21.91
N ARG A 115 -34.40 1.99 22.17
CA ARG A 115 -35.45 1.02 22.51
C ARG A 115 -36.42 0.88 21.35
N ILE A 116 -36.57 -0.33 20.86
CA ILE A 116 -37.55 -0.68 19.83
C ILE A 116 -38.81 -1.16 20.54
N ALA A 117 -39.93 -0.51 20.25
CA ALA A 117 -41.23 -0.88 20.78
C ALA A 117 -41.62 -2.29 20.32
N PRO A 118 -42.30 -3.07 21.16
CA PRO A 118 -42.62 -4.44 20.82
C PRO A 118 -43.73 -4.49 19.77
N VAL A 119 -43.58 -5.44 18.84
CA VAL A 119 -44.50 -5.68 17.70
C VAL A 119 -45.73 -6.50 18.12
N SER A 120 -45.62 -7.20 19.25
CA SER A 120 -46.65 -8.00 19.90
C SER A 120 -46.43 -7.92 21.42
N ASN A 121 -47.12 -8.71 22.25
CA ASN A 121 -47.07 -8.67 23.73
C ASN A 121 -45.68 -9.03 24.36
N ARG A 122 -44.57 -8.78 23.65
CA ARG A 122 -43.18 -9.01 24.06
C ARG A 122 -42.60 -7.77 24.75
N ALA A 123 -41.51 -7.94 25.49
CA ALA A 123 -40.77 -6.83 26.08
C ALA A 123 -40.11 -5.96 24.98
N PRO A 124 -39.94 -4.64 25.22
CA PRO A 124 -39.20 -3.77 24.30
C PRO A 124 -37.76 -4.25 24.13
N LEU A 125 -37.27 -4.26 22.89
CA LEU A 125 -35.89 -4.65 22.57
C LEU A 125 -34.97 -3.46 22.79
N SER A 126 -33.96 -3.61 23.64
CA SER A 126 -32.87 -2.64 23.78
C SER A 126 -31.80 -2.93 22.73
N VAL A 127 -31.37 -1.91 21.99
CA VAL A 127 -30.29 -1.96 21.01
C VAL A 127 -29.14 -1.10 21.53
N LEU A 128 -28.01 -1.72 21.83
CA LEU A 128 -26.81 -1.02 22.28
C LEU A 128 -25.89 -0.81 21.09
N VAL A 129 -25.49 0.43 20.85
CA VAL A 129 -24.63 0.78 19.73
C VAL A 129 -23.30 1.32 20.24
N GLU A 130 -22.22 0.79 19.70
CA GLU A 130 -20.87 1.31 19.90
C GLU A 130 -20.40 1.97 18.60
N VAL A 131 -19.96 3.23 18.66
CA VAL A 131 -19.65 4.05 17.50
C VAL A 131 -18.14 4.28 17.42
N LYS A 132 -17.49 3.71 16.40
CA LYS A 132 -16.06 3.96 16.14
C LYS A 132 -15.86 4.90 14.96
N ARG A 133 -14.70 5.57 14.95
CA ARG A 133 -14.29 6.49 13.88
C ARG A 133 -13.92 5.79 12.57
N SER A 134 -13.77 4.47 12.56
CA SER A 134 -13.38 3.65 11.42
C SER A 134 -14.04 2.28 11.54
N GLY A 135 -14.45 1.69 10.41
CA GLY A 135 -14.93 0.31 10.31
C GLY A 135 -13.84 -0.70 9.91
N GLU A 136 -12.56 -0.33 10.07
CA GLU A 136 -11.45 -1.27 9.90
C GLU A 136 -11.47 -2.35 11.02
N PRO A 137 -11.00 -3.58 10.75
CA PRO A 137 -11.15 -4.73 11.65
C PRO A 137 -10.71 -4.47 13.10
N ARG A 138 -9.59 -3.75 13.30
CA ARG A 138 -9.09 -3.40 14.63
C ARG A 138 -10.12 -2.66 15.48
N TYR A 139 -10.83 -1.70 14.89
CA TYR A 139 -11.86 -0.92 15.59
C TYR A 139 -13.14 -1.73 15.81
N ALA A 140 -13.48 -2.61 14.85
CA ALA A 140 -14.60 -3.51 15.01
C ALA A 140 -14.38 -4.50 16.16
N ARG A 141 -13.18 -5.08 16.30
CA ARG A 141 -12.86 -5.95 17.45
C ARG A 141 -12.91 -5.20 18.78
N ASP A 142 -12.39 -3.98 18.83
CA ASP A 142 -12.52 -3.13 20.02
C ASP A 142 -13.99 -2.87 20.37
N ALA A 143 -14.82 -2.56 19.37
CA ALA A 143 -16.26 -2.37 19.55
C ALA A 143 -16.97 -3.65 20.01
N ILE A 144 -16.71 -4.79 19.39
CA ILE A 144 -17.25 -6.11 19.78
C ILE A 144 -16.88 -6.40 21.23
N ASN A 145 -15.60 -6.26 21.60
CA ASN A 145 -15.15 -6.51 22.97
C ASN A 145 -15.82 -5.60 24.00
N GLN A 146 -16.14 -4.36 23.64
CA GLN A 146 -16.85 -3.43 24.51
C GLN A 146 -18.34 -3.78 24.61
N LEU A 147 -18.99 -4.07 23.48
CA LEU A 147 -20.39 -4.47 23.41
C LEU A 147 -20.65 -5.78 24.16
N LEU A 148 -19.78 -6.78 24.01
CA LEU A 148 -19.94 -8.09 24.66
C LEU A 148 -19.88 -8.00 26.19
N ARG A 149 -19.17 -7.02 26.77
CA ARG A 149 -19.17 -6.78 28.23
C ARG A 149 -20.55 -6.40 28.76
N HIS A 150 -21.43 -5.86 27.91
CA HIS A 150 -22.80 -5.53 28.29
C HIS A 150 -23.75 -6.73 28.28
N ARG A 151 -23.36 -7.85 27.67
CA ARG A 151 -24.24 -9.02 27.51
C ARG A 151 -24.61 -9.65 28.85
N GLU A 152 -23.73 -9.62 29.86
CA GLU A 152 -24.03 -10.11 31.21
C GLU A 152 -25.08 -9.25 31.93
N ALA A 153 -24.94 -7.93 31.88
CA ALA A 153 -25.85 -7.00 32.52
C ALA A 153 -27.18 -6.82 31.75
N ARG A 154 -27.18 -7.12 30.44
CA ARG A 154 -28.31 -6.90 29.53
C ARG A 154 -28.43 -8.05 28.51
N PRO A 155 -28.83 -9.27 28.95
CA PRO A 155 -28.80 -10.46 28.10
C PRO A 155 -29.75 -10.40 26.89
N SER A 156 -30.83 -9.64 27.01
CA SER A 156 -31.84 -9.45 25.97
C SER A 156 -31.54 -8.30 25.01
N ALA A 157 -30.43 -7.57 25.20
CA ALA A 157 -30.09 -6.44 24.36
C ALA A 157 -29.39 -6.90 23.07
N TYR A 158 -29.79 -6.31 21.95
CA TYR A 158 -29.14 -6.50 20.66
C TYR A 158 -27.95 -5.55 20.52
N LEU A 159 -26.81 -6.07 20.08
CA LEU A 159 -25.56 -5.32 20.02
C LEU A 159 -25.28 -4.89 18.58
N VAL A 160 -24.92 -3.63 18.37
CA VAL A 160 -24.66 -3.06 17.04
C VAL A 160 -23.36 -2.27 17.05
N PHE A 161 -22.52 -2.53 16.06
CA PHE A 161 -21.34 -1.73 15.76
C PHE A 161 -21.67 -0.71 14.66
N ALA A 162 -21.40 0.57 14.92
CA ALA A 162 -21.57 1.65 13.96
C ALA A 162 -20.25 2.34 13.61
N ALA A 163 -20.06 2.68 12.32
CA ALA A 163 -18.91 3.43 11.83
C ALA A 163 -19.23 4.18 10.53
N PRO A 164 -18.38 5.11 10.07
CA PRO A 164 -18.59 5.79 8.79
C PRO A 164 -18.80 4.87 7.59
N TYR A 165 -18.05 3.76 7.54
CA TYR A 165 -18.18 2.72 6.54
C TYR A 165 -17.68 1.40 7.11
N ILE A 166 -18.39 0.30 6.85
CA ILE A 166 -18.02 -1.05 7.30
C ILE A 166 -17.92 -1.95 6.06
N SER A 167 -16.75 -2.59 5.87
CA SER A 167 -16.53 -3.49 4.73
C SER A 167 -17.29 -4.82 4.91
N PRO A 168 -17.56 -5.57 3.83
CA PRO A 168 -18.15 -6.92 3.93
C PRO A 168 -17.35 -7.86 4.85
N GLU A 169 -16.02 -7.75 4.84
CA GLU A 169 -15.13 -8.53 5.71
C GLU A 169 -15.35 -8.18 7.19
N THR A 170 -15.37 -6.89 7.53
CA THR A 170 -15.67 -6.45 8.90
C THR A 170 -17.10 -6.82 9.32
N THR A 171 -18.07 -6.72 8.42
CA THR A 171 -19.45 -7.16 8.69
C THR A 171 -19.50 -8.66 9.00
N THR A 172 -18.77 -9.48 8.26
CA THR A 172 -18.67 -10.92 8.51
C THR A 172 -18.05 -11.19 9.88
N LEU A 173 -16.99 -10.46 10.25
CA LEU A 173 -16.36 -10.54 11.57
C LEU A 173 -17.33 -10.19 12.72
N CYS A 174 -18.16 -9.15 12.57
CA CYS A 174 -19.15 -8.81 13.59
C CYS A 174 -20.27 -9.86 13.66
N ALA A 175 -20.72 -10.35 12.50
CA ALA A 175 -21.78 -11.35 12.40
C ALA A 175 -21.41 -12.66 13.10
N THR A 176 -20.15 -13.12 13.01
CA THR A 176 -19.68 -14.32 13.70
C THR A 176 -19.76 -14.22 15.23
N GLU A 177 -19.76 -12.99 15.78
CA GLU A 177 -19.85 -12.72 17.22
C GLU A 177 -21.29 -12.37 17.68
N GLY A 178 -22.27 -12.48 16.76
CA GLY A 178 -23.65 -12.10 16.99
C GLY A 178 -23.84 -10.60 17.19
N VAL A 179 -22.99 -9.78 16.57
CA VAL A 179 -23.04 -8.32 16.63
C VAL A 179 -23.50 -7.78 15.26
N GLY A 180 -24.55 -6.97 15.27
CA GLY A 180 -25.03 -6.27 14.08
C GLY A 180 -24.07 -5.18 13.62
N THR A 181 -24.16 -4.78 12.35
CA THR A 181 -23.41 -3.65 11.81
C THR A 181 -24.30 -2.64 11.14
N ILE A 182 -23.91 -1.37 11.23
CA ILE A 182 -24.52 -0.30 10.46
C ILE A 182 -23.49 0.76 10.09
N ASP A 183 -23.53 1.21 8.84
CA ASP A 183 -22.67 2.29 8.39
C ASP A 183 -23.44 3.51 7.85
N PHE A 184 -22.73 4.63 7.72
CA PHE A 184 -23.34 5.89 7.28
C PHE A 184 -23.52 5.95 5.75
N ALA A 185 -23.04 4.95 5.00
CA ALA A 185 -23.36 4.75 3.60
C ALA A 185 -24.69 3.98 3.42
N GLY A 186 -25.21 3.42 4.51
CA GLY A 186 -26.42 2.62 4.54
C GLY A 186 -26.22 1.15 4.19
N ASN A 187 -24.97 0.64 4.26
CA ASN A 187 -24.76 -0.79 4.40
C ASN A 187 -25.08 -1.18 5.84
N CYS A 188 -25.70 -2.34 6.02
CA CYS A 188 -26.02 -2.86 7.34
C CYS A 188 -26.19 -4.37 7.34
N PHE A 189 -25.98 -4.95 8.51
CA PHE A 189 -26.33 -6.32 8.85
C PHE A 189 -27.02 -6.29 10.22
N LEU A 190 -28.33 -6.50 10.25
CA LEU A 190 -29.10 -6.54 11.48
C LEU A 190 -29.85 -7.88 11.54
N SER A 191 -29.60 -8.69 12.57
CA SER A 191 -30.25 -9.97 12.78
C SER A 191 -30.62 -10.13 14.25
N PHE A 192 -31.90 -9.94 14.56
CA PHE A 192 -32.42 -10.05 15.93
C PHE A 192 -33.88 -10.53 15.92
N GLY A 193 -34.22 -11.48 16.78
CA GLY A 193 -35.55 -12.09 16.79
C GLY A 193 -35.92 -12.64 15.40
N GLU A 194 -37.02 -12.16 14.84
CA GLU A 194 -37.52 -12.52 13.50
C GLU A 194 -37.09 -11.51 12.40
N VAL A 195 -36.24 -10.53 12.75
CA VAL A 195 -35.82 -9.46 11.86
C VAL A 195 -34.46 -9.80 11.27
N PHE A 196 -34.38 -9.80 9.94
CA PHE A 196 -33.14 -9.90 9.19
C PHE A 196 -33.07 -8.80 8.12
N ILE A 197 -32.08 -7.92 8.24
CA ILE A 197 -31.82 -6.83 7.31
C ILE A 197 -30.36 -6.93 6.86
N ARG A 198 -30.13 -7.09 5.56
CA ARG A 198 -28.80 -7.09 4.97
C ARG A 198 -28.78 -6.17 3.75
N ARG A 199 -27.95 -5.13 3.81
CA ARG A 199 -27.71 -4.19 2.71
C ARG A 199 -26.21 -4.10 2.45
N GLU A 200 -25.81 -4.41 1.22
CA GLU A 200 -24.40 -4.47 0.81
C GLU A 200 -24.20 -3.80 -0.54
N GLY A 201 -22.93 -3.55 -0.88
CA GLY A 201 -22.54 -3.03 -2.18
C GLY A 201 -22.62 -1.50 -2.31
N ARG A 202 -23.08 -0.77 -1.29
CA ARG A 202 -23.00 0.70 -1.33
C ARG A 202 -21.54 1.12 -1.17
N PRO A 203 -21.01 1.94 -2.09
CA PRO A 203 -19.60 2.32 -2.07
C PRO A 203 -19.33 3.20 -0.86
N ASN A 204 -18.15 3.05 -0.27
CA ASN A 204 -17.71 3.88 0.85
C ASN A 204 -17.57 5.36 0.42
N PRO A 205 -18.48 6.28 0.84
CA PRO A 205 -18.38 7.68 0.48
C PRO A 205 -17.30 8.40 1.28
N PHE A 206 -16.85 7.79 2.40
CA PHE A 206 -15.74 8.23 3.25
C PHE A 206 -14.44 7.51 2.91
N ALA A 207 -14.38 6.76 1.81
CA ALA A 207 -13.17 6.04 1.41
C ALA A 207 -12.06 7.06 1.30
N LYS A 208 -11.15 7.06 2.27
CA LYS A 208 -9.83 7.63 2.10
C LYS A 208 -9.16 6.79 1.02
N ARG A 209 -9.44 7.09 -0.26
CA ARG A 209 -8.66 6.64 -1.43
C ARG A 209 -7.16 6.93 -1.23
N ARG A 210 -6.81 7.79 -0.27
CA ARG A 210 -5.47 8.13 0.20
C ARG A 210 -4.77 7.00 0.99
N GLY A 211 -5.47 6.12 1.70
CA GLY A 211 -4.87 5.08 2.55
C GLY A 211 -4.19 3.96 1.75
N LEU A 212 -4.94 3.28 0.88
CA LEU A 212 -4.42 2.22 -0.01
C LEU A 212 -3.39 2.76 -1.00
N ARG A 213 -3.69 3.89 -1.66
CA ARG A 213 -2.70 4.58 -2.53
C ARG A 213 -1.42 4.95 -1.77
N SER A 214 -1.54 5.24 -0.48
CA SER A 214 -0.37 5.53 0.34
C SER A 214 0.38 4.26 0.78
N LEU A 215 -0.29 3.13 1.02
CA LEU A 215 0.39 1.90 1.42
C LEU A 215 1.22 1.31 0.27
N TYR A 216 0.75 1.47 -0.96
CA TYR A 216 1.40 1.00 -2.19
C TYR A 216 2.11 2.13 -2.96
N ALA A 217 2.49 3.20 -2.27
CA ALA A 217 3.36 4.24 -2.82
C ALA A 217 4.83 3.78 -2.82
N PRO A 218 5.70 4.27 -3.72
CA PRO A 218 7.06 3.74 -3.90
C PRO A 218 7.87 3.57 -2.61
N LYS A 219 7.92 4.60 -1.75
CA LYS A 219 8.66 4.54 -0.47
C LYS A 219 7.98 3.64 0.57
N SER A 220 6.66 3.51 0.54
CA SER A 220 5.95 2.56 1.40
C SER A 220 6.25 1.12 0.98
N GLU A 221 6.29 0.85 -0.33
CA GLU A 221 6.59 -0.47 -0.87
C GLU A 221 8.00 -0.95 -0.52
N ARG A 222 8.98 -0.05 -0.32
CA ARG A 222 10.30 -0.45 0.23
C ARG A 222 10.15 -1.13 1.60
N VAL A 223 9.32 -0.57 2.48
CA VAL A 223 9.03 -1.15 3.80
C VAL A 223 8.34 -2.51 3.65
N LEU A 224 7.37 -2.62 2.72
CA LEU A 224 6.68 -3.88 2.47
C LEU A 224 7.64 -4.98 1.99
N ARG A 225 8.59 -4.65 1.12
CA ARG A 225 9.62 -5.60 0.65
C ARG A 225 10.48 -6.13 1.79
N VAL A 226 10.90 -5.25 2.71
CA VAL A 226 11.65 -5.67 3.90
C VAL A 226 10.82 -6.62 4.77
N LEU A 227 9.57 -6.26 5.06
CA LEU A 227 8.69 -7.07 5.92
C LEU A 227 8.35 -8.43 5.29
N LEU A 228 8.07 -8.46 3.99
CA LEU A 228 7.72 -9.70 3.28
C LEU A 228 8.94 -10.61 3.08
N ALA A 229 10.14 -10.04 3.00
CA ALA A 229 11.35 -10.82 2.85
C ALA A 229 11.73 -11.58 4.13
N ASP A 230 11.30 -11.10 5.31
CA ASP A 230 11.46 -11.81 6.57
C ASP A 230 10.25 -11.52 7.49
N PRO A 231 9.11 -12.22 7.28
CA PRO A 231 7.88 -11.97 8.02
C PRO A 231 7.98 -12.31 9.51
N GLN A 232 8.87 -13.25 9.85
CA GLN A 232 9.04 -13.74 11.22
C GLN A 232 9.92 -12.81 12.06
N ALA A 233 10.72 -11.95 11.42
CA ALA A 233 11.55 -10.97 12.12
C ALA A 233 10.72 -9.91 12.84
N ALA A 234 11.06 -9.67 14.10
CA ALA A 234 10.56 -8.53 14.85
C ALA A 234 11.34 -7.27 14.47
N TRP A 235 10.65 -6.32 13.84
CA TRP A 235 11.23 -5.08 13.36
C TRP A 235 11.03 -3.94 14.36
N LYS A 236 12.14 -3.32 14.76
CA LYS A 236 12.12 -2.00 15.41
C LYS A 236 12.05 -0.92 14.34
N THR A 237 11.30 0.15 14.62
CA THR A 237 11.09 1.27 13.67
C THR A 237 12.42 1.80 13.10
N ILE A 238 13.42 2.06 13.96
CA ILE A 238 14.73 2.61 13.55
C ILE A 238 15.52 1.62 12.67
N ARG A 239 15.47 0.32 12.97
CA ARG A 239 16.14 -0.68 12.13
C ARG A 239 15.50 -0.73 10.75
N LEU A 240 14.17 -0.65 10.70
CA LEU A 240 13.41 -0.69 9.46
C LEU A 240 13.60 0.58 8.61
N THR A 241 13.85 1.75 9.21
CA THR A 241 14.20 2.96 8.43
C THR A 241 15.52 2.80 7.70
N ILE A 242 16.52 2.19 8.36
CA ILE A 242 17.85 1.96 7.77
C ILE A 242 17.74 0.92 6.65
N GLU A 243 17.13 -0.23 6.95
CA GLU A 243 16.99 -1.34 6.01
C GLU A 243 16.19 -0.96 4.75
N ALA A 244 15.07 -0.25 4.91
CA ALA A 244 14.24 0.16 3.79
C ALA A 244 14.73 1.45 3.09
N GLY A 245 15.69 2.17 3.68
CA GLY A 245 16.16 3.46 3.16
C GLY A 245 15.06 4.52 3.09
N VAL A 246 14.26 4.66 4.14
CA VAL A 246 13.14 5.62 4.21
C VAL A 246 13.10 6.37 5.55
N SER A 247 12.36 7.48 5.60
CA SER A 247 12.23 8.27 6.84
C SER A 247 11.45 7.54 7.93
N ILE A 248 11.69 7.95 9.19
CA ILE A 248 10.96 7.42 10.35
C ILE A 248 9.44 7.67 10.26
N GLY A 249 9.04 8.84 9.75
CA GLY A 249 7.64 9.16 9.51
C GLY A 249 7.00 8.23 8.48
N GLN A 250 7.75 7.83 7.45
CA GLN A 250 7.28 6.86 6.46
C GLN A 250 7.08 5.47 7.05
N VAL A 251 8.02 4.99 7.90
CA VAL A 251 7.83 3.72 8.62
C VAL A 251 6.65 3.79 9.59
N ALA A 252 6.51 4.87 10.35
CA ALA A 252 5.38 5.05 11.28
C ALA A 252 4.03 5.02 10.54
N LYS A 253 3.95 5.68 9.38
CA LYS A 253 2.77 5.67 8.51
C LYS A 253 2.43 4.26 8.01
N VAL A 254 3.41 3.53 7.48
CA VAL A 254 3.21 2.15 7.01
C VAL A 254 2.80 1.24 8.17
N LYS A 255 3.48 1.34 9.32
CA LYS A 255 3.14 0.58 10.53
C LYS A 255 1.69 0.81 10.95
N GLN A 256 1.22 2.07 10.96
CA GLN A 256 -0.16 2.39 11.29
C GLN A 256 -1.14 1.77 10.29
N LEU A 257 -0.90 1.94 8.98
CA LEU A 257 -1.76 1.39 7.93
C LEU A 257 -1.84 -0.15 7.97
N LEU A 258 -0.74 -0.82 8.32
CA LEU A 258 -0.71 -2.27 8.50
C LEU A 258 -1.42 -2.69 9.79
N ALA A 259 -1.24 -1.96 10.90
CA ALA A 259 -1.89 -2.25 12.18
C ALA A 259 -3.42 -2.09 12.09
N ASP A 260 -3.89 -1.04 11.42
CA ASP A 260 -5.32 -0.80 11.21
C ASP A 260 -5.98 -1.94 10.40
N ARG A 261 -5.20 -2.66 9.58
CA ARG A 261 -5.63 -3.84 8.79
C ARG A 261 -5.33 -5.19 9.46
N GLU A 262 -4.85 -5.20 10.70
CA GLU A 262 -4.44 -6.42 11.43
C GLU A 262 -3.34 -7.24 10.69
N LEU A 263 -2.58 -6.61 9.79
CA LEU A 263 -1.52 -7.27 9.03
C LEU A 263 -0.21 -7.39 9.82
N ILE A 264 -0.08 -6.72 10.96
CA ILE A 264 1.08 -6.81 11.85
C ILE A 264 0.66 -7.08 13.30
N ALA A 265 1.54 -7.75 14.05
CA ALA A 265 1.44 -7.93 15.48
C ALA A 265 2.47 -7.05 16.18
N ILE A 266 2.04 -6.31 17.20
CA ILE A 266 2.91 -5.43 17.99
C ILE A 266 3.34 -6.19 19.25
N GLY A 267 4.65 -6.29 19.48
CA GLY A 267 5.23 -6.92 20.65
C GLY A 267 6.25 -6.03 21.34
N LYS A 268 6.82 -6.51 22.46
CA LYS A 268 7.81 -5.78 23.26
C LYS A 268 9.07 -5.39 22.44
N ASN A 269 9.42 -6.20 21.45
CA ASN A 269 10.66 -6.04 20.67
C ASN A 269 10.45 -5.35 19.31
N GLY A 270 9.26 -4.81 19.02
CA GLY A 270 8.93 -4.20 17.74
C GLY A 270 7.60 -4.72 17.20
N PHE A 271 7.51 -4.91 15.88
CA PHE A 271 6.35 -5.52 15.26
C PHE A 271 6.76 -6.56 14.21
N THR A 272 5.92 -7.57 14.04
CA THR A 272 6.11 -8.68 13.10
C THR A 272 4.95 -8.70 12.11
N LEU A 273 5.16 -9.27 10.92
CA LEU A 273 4.09 -9.41 9.94
C LEU A 273 3.21 -10.61 10.32
N SER A 274 1.91 -10.40 10.49
CA SER A 274 0.97 -11.44 10.95
C SER A 274 0.45 -12.30 9.81
N ASN A 275 0.17 -11.68 8.66
CA ASN A 275 -0.38 -12.36 7.49
C ASN A 275 0.37 -11.92 6.22
N PRO A 276 1.57 -12.49 5.97
CA PRO A 276 2.39 -12.12 4.81
C PRO A 276 1.70 -12.44 3.49
N ARG A 277 0.96 -13.55 3.41
CA ARG A 277 0.23 -13.97 2.21
C ARG A 277 -0.83 -12.92 1.83
N ALA A 278 -1.69 -12.55 2.76
CA ALA A 278 -2.74 -11.56 2.50
C ALA A 278 -2.16 -10.20 2.11
N LEU A 279 -1.05 -9.76 2.72
CA LEU A 279 -0.38 -8.51 2.33
C LEU A 279 0.16 -8.59 0.89
N LEU A 280 0.81 -9.69 0.51
CA LEU A 280 1.38 -9.86 -0.82
C LEU A 280 0.28 -9.93 -1.89
N GLU A 281 -0.79 -10.70 -1.63
CA GLU A 281 -1.95 -10.80 -2.51
C GLU A 281 -2.71 -9.46 -2.64
N ASP A 282 -2.85 -8.69 -1.57
CA ASP A 282 -3.47 -7.35 -1.67
C ASP A 282 -2.56 -6.40 -2.47
N TRP A 283 -1.25 -6.38 -2.19
CA TRP A 283 -0.30 -5.54 -2.93
C TRP A 283 -0.28 -5.86 -4.42
N SER A 284 -0.35 -7.14 -4.79
CA SER A 284 -0.34 -7.61 -6.17
C SER A 284 -1.49 -7.00 -7.01
N ARG A 285 -2.66 -6.79 -6.41
CA ARG A 285 -3.85 -6.19 -7.05
C ARG A 285 -3.63 -4.73 -7.46
N PHE A 286 -2.77 -4.00 -6.73
CA PHE A 286 -2.46 -2.59 -6.99
C PHE A 286 -1.15 -2.39 -7.76
N TYR A 287 -0.26 -3.38 -7.74
CA TYR A 287 1.03 -3.29 -8.41
C TYR A 287 0.87 -3.31 -9.93
N ARG A 288 1.63 -2.45 -10.62
CA ARG A 288 1.66 -2.39 -12.08
C ARG A 288 3.10 -2.25 -12.55
N LEU A 289 3.55 -3.20 -13.37
CA LEU A 289 4.89 -3.20 -13.96
C LEU A 289 5.16 -1.90 -14.75
N GLY A 290 4.14 -1.41 -15.47
CA GLY A 290 4.18 -0.18 -16.27
C GLY A 290 4.37 1.12 -15.49
N ARG A 291 4.57 1.08 -14.17
CA ARG A 291 5.12 2.23 -13.41
C ARG A 291 6.58 2.46 -13.76
N SER A 292 7.31 1.39 -14.07
CA SER A 292 8.69 1.45 -14.54
C SER A 292 8.70 1.88 -16.00
N THR A 293 9.71 2.65 -16.41
CA THR A 293 9.86 3.00 -17.82
C THR A 293 10.44 1.81 -18.56
N GLU A 294 9.68 1.27 -19.49
CA GLU A 294 10.05 0.11 -20.28
C GLU A 294 10.50 0.53 -21.68
N ARG A 295 11.57 -0.10 -22.18
CA ARG A 295 11.97 0.02 -23.58
C ARG A 295 12.21 -1.35 -24.20
N GLY A 296 11.63 -1.55 -25.38
CA GLY A 296 11.76 -2.76 -26.18
C GLY A 296 12.97 -2.70 -27.11
N TYR A 297 13.71 -3.79 -27.16
CA TYR A 297 14.87 -3.96 -28.01
C TYR A 297 14.86 -5.32 -28.70
N TYR A 298 15.50 -5.35 -29.87
CA TYR A 298 15.81 -6.56 -30.61
C TYR A 298 17.29 -6.89 -30.51
N SER A 299 17.57 -8.16 -30.23
CA SER A 299 18.89 -8.80 -30.34
C SER A 299 18.80 -9.98 -31.29
N SER A 300 19.84 -10.20 -32.10
CA SER A 300 19.98 -11.44 -32.87
C SER A 300 20.48 -12.62 -32.02
N LEU A 301 20.92 -12.35 -30.79
CA LEU A 301 21.39 -13.39 -29.86
C LEU A 301 20.20 -14.20 -29.31
N PRO A 302 20.42 -15.48 -28.97
CA PRO A 302 19.49 -16.23 -28.13
C PRO A 302 19.18 -15.46 -26.84
N VAL A 303 17.95 -15.56 -26.34
CA VAL A 303 17.45 -14.74 -25.22
C VAL A 303 18.37 -14.82 -23.99
N ALA A 304 18.82 -16.03 -23.62
CA ALA A 304 19.72 -16.22 -22.49
C ALA A 304 21.12 -15.60 -22.70
N GLU A 305 21.60 -15.51 -23.94
CA GLU A 305 22.84 -14.82 -24.27
C GLU A 305 22.67 -13.30 -24.24
N ALA A 306 21.52 -12.80 -24.69
CA ALA A 306 21.19 -11.38 -24.55
C ALA A 306 21.10 -10.96 -23.07
N GLU A 307 20.51 -11.80 -22.19
CA GLU A 307 20.53 -11.59 -20.74
C GLU A 307 21.95 -11.49 -20.19
N ARG A 308 22.84 -12.41 -20.58
CA ARG A 308 24.25 -12.40 -20.18
C ARG A 308 25.00 -11.18 -20.71
N ALA A 309 24.71 -10.73 -21.93
CA ALA A 309 25.33 -9.53 -22.49
C ALA A 309 24.93 -8.26 -21.71
N VAL A 310 23.65 -8.12 -21.37
CA VAL A 310 23.15 -7.03 -20.51
C VAL A 310 23.83 -7.11 -19.13
N ALA A 311 23.81 -8.29 -18.49
CA ALA A 311 24.43 -8.52 -17.19
C ALA A 311 25.92 -8.14 -17.16
N LYS A 312 26.69 -8.62 -18.16
CA LYS A 312 28.13 -8.32 -18.31
C LYS A 312 28.37 -6.82 -18.48
N ARG A 313 27.55 -6.14 -19.28
CA ARG A 313 27.67 -4.69 -19.49
C ARG A 313 27.37 -3.91 -18.21
N CYS A 314 26.29 -4.28 -17.50
CA CYS A 314 25.93 -3.67 -16.24
C CYS A 314 27.04 -3.85 -15.19
N ALA A 315 27.59 -5.06 -15.06
CA ALA A 315 28.72 -5.32 -14.17
C ALA A 315 29.96 -4.48 -14.52
N ALA A 316 30.28 -4.35 -15.80
CA ALA A 316 31.42 -3.54 -16.26
C ALA A 316 31.23 -2.03 -16.09
N ASP A 317 29.98 -1.55 -15.95
CA ASP A 317 29.62 -0.15 -15.72
C ASP A 317 29.30 0.16 -14.26
N ASP A 318 29.40 -0.81 -13.34
CA ASP A 318 28.92 -0.70 -11.96
C ASP A 318 27.43 -0.29 -11.86
N VAL A 319 26.62 -0.79 -12.80
CA VAL A 319 25.18 -0.56 -12.86
C VAL A 319 24.46 -1.71 -12.17
N THR A 320 23.62 -1.40 -11.19
CA THR A 320 22.73 -2.38 -10.56
C THR A 320 21.73 -2.90 -11.60
N TYR A 321 21.54 -4.21 -11.66
CA TYR A 321 20.58 -4.84 -12.55
C TYR A 321 19.98 -6.08 -11.90
N ALA A 322 18.83 -6.53 -12.43
CA ALA A 322 18.22 -7.78 -12.00
C ALA A 322 17.28 -8.34 -13.08
N LEU A 323 17.39 -9.65 -13.38
CA LEU A 323 16.37 -10.34 -14.17
C LEU A 323 15.04 -10.37 -13.41
N THR A 324 13.94 -10.11 -14.12
CA THR A 324 12.59 -10.13 -13.55
C THR A 324 11.55 -10.76 -14.49
N SER A 325 10.26 -10.75 -14.13
CA SER A 325 9.17 -11.35 -14.88
C SER A 325 9.52 -12.81 -15.24
N PHE A 326 9.23 -13.26 -16.46
CA PHE A 326 9.54 -14.63 -16.88
C PHE A 326 11.04 -14.97 -16.87
N SER A 327 11.94 -13.98 -17.12
CA SER A 327 13.39 -14.18 -17.01
C SER A 327 13.82 -14.54 -15.60
N GLY A 328 13.27 -13.83 -14.60
CA GLY A 328 13.52 -14.14 -13.19
C GLY A 328 12.80 -15.41 -12.75
N ALA A 329 11.55 -15.60 -13.17
CA ALA A 329 10.74 -16.75 -12.81
C ALA A 329 11.39 -18.07 -13.26
N ALA A 330 11.99 -18.11 -14.45
CA ALA A 330 12.71 -19.28 -14.94
C ALA A 330 13.91 -19.70 -14.07
N ARG A 331 14.44 -18.80 -13.23
CA ARG A 331 15.51 -19.12 -12.26
C ARG A 331 14.99 -19.70 -10.95
N TYR A 332 13.75 -19.37 -10.59
CA TYR A 332 13.06 -19.93 -9.41
C TYR A 332 12.24 -21.18 -9.73
N ALA A 333 11.77 -21.30 -10.97
CA ALA A 333 10.85 -22.31 -11.46
C ALA A 333 11.33 -22.81 -12.83
N PRO A 334 12.20 -23.84 -12.89
CA PRO A 334 12.88 -24.27 -14.12
C PRO A 334 11.95 -24.71 -15.27
N PHE A 335 10.68 -25.03 -14.99
CA PHE A 335 9.69 -25.36 -16.02
C PHE A 335 9.18 -24.13 -16.79
N VAL A 336 9.38 -22.92 -16.26
CA VAL A 336 8.93 -21.67 -16.90
C VAL A 336 9.73 -21.43 -18.17
N ARG A 337 9.02 -21.38 -19.30
CA ARG A 337 9.58 -21.03 -20.61
C ARG A 337 9.35 -19.56 -20.90
N TYR A 338 10.33 -18.93 -21.54
CA TYR A 338 10.29 -17.53 -21.92
C TYR A 338 10.96 -17.32 -23.27
N GLN A 339 10.44 -16.33 -24.01
CA GLN A 339 10.92 -15.97 -25.36
C GLN A 339 11.45 -14.53 -25.41
N GLN A 340 11.38 -13.82 -24.28
CA GLN A 340 11.77 -12.43 -24.16
C GLN A 340 12.47 -12.21 -22.84
N ALA A 341 13.66 -11.61 -22.91
CA ALA A 341 14.42 -11.22 -21.74
C ALA A 341 13.77 -10.00 -21.09
N THR A 342 13.65 -9.99 -19.76
CA THR A 342 13.11 -8.84 -19.01
C THR A 342 14.05 -8.50 -17.85
N ILE A 343 14.68 -7.33 -17.92
CA ILE A 343 15.75 -6.93 -16.98
C ILE A 343 15.48 -5.53 -16.43
N TYR A 344 15.54 -5.36 -15.11
CA TYR A 344 15.67 -4.05 -14.49
C TYR A 344 17.12 -3.56 -14.56
N VAL A 345 17.32 -2.28 -14.86
CA VAL A 345 18.62 -1.60 -14.78
C VAL A 345 18.48 -0.30 -14.01
N GLY A 346 19.41 -0.02 -13.09
CA GLY A 346 19.42 1.18 -12.24
C GLY A 346 19.92 2.44 -12.94
N THR A 347 19.72 2.54 -14.26
CA THR A 347 20.17 3.64 -15.11
C THR A 347 19.27 3.74 -16.33
N ASP A 348 19.51 4.72 -17.19
CA ASP A 348 18.80 4.85 -18.46
C ASP A 348 18.98 3.59 -19.33
N PRO A 349 17.90 2.89 -19.74
CA PRO A 349 17.97 1.66 -20.53
C PRO A 349 18.76 1.78 -21.83
N GLU A 350 18.74 2.96 -22.46
CA GLU A 350 19.41 3.19 -23.74
C GLU A 350 20.94 3.24 -23.58
N SER A 351 21.42 3.70 -22.43
CA SER A 351 22.85 3.72 -22.11
C SER A 351 23.48 2.33 -22.11
N VAL A 352 22.74 1.31 -21.63
CA VAL A 352 23.19 -0.09 -21.64
C VAL A 352 23.00 -0.67 -23.03
N ALA A 353 21.82 -0.50 -23.62
CA ALA A 353 21.46 -1.07 -24.92
C ALA A 353 22.44 -0.70 -26.05
N ARG A 354 22.82 0.58 -26.16
CA ARG A 354 23.75 1.06 -27.20
C ARG A 354 25.12 0.38 -27.12
N LYS A 355 25.65 0.17 -25.90
CA LYS A 355 26.99 -0.40 -25.71
C LYS A 355 27.10 -1.88 -26.08
N ILE A 356 25.97 -2.58 -26.14
CA ILE A 356 25.89 -4.00 -26.53
C ILE A 356 25.16 -4.20 -27.87
N GLY A 357 24.92 -3.12 -28.63
CA GLY A 357 24.37 -3.19 -29.98
C GLY A 357 22.90 -3.62 -30.07
N LEU A 358 22.12 -3.47 -28.98
CA LEU A 358 20.68 -3.74 -29.01
C LEU A 358 19.95 -2.69 -29.84
N LYS A 359 19.09 -3.13 -30.76
CA LYS A 359 18.31 -2.24 -31.63
C LYS A 359 16.97 -1.91 -30.98
N LYS A 360 16.69 -0.63 -30.73
CA LYS A 360 15.38 -0.20 -30.21
C LYS A 360 14.29 -0.49 -31.24
N VAL A 361 13.16 -1.04 -30.81
CA VAL A 361 12.03 -1.40 -31.68
C VAL A 361 10.70 -1.09 -31.01
N ASP A 362 9.69 -0.71 -31.80
CA ASP A 362 8.33 -0.46 -31.32
C ASP A 362 7.48 -1.74 -31.26
N SER A 363 7.88 -2.78 -32.00
CA SER A 363 7.25 -4.11 -31.99
C SER A 363 8.30 -5.21 -32.19
N GLY A 364 7.98 -6.44 -31.78
CA GLY A 364 8.87 -7.60 -31.97
C GLY A 364 10.12 -7.61 -31.07
N ALA A 365 10.12 -6.86 -29.96
CA ALA A 365 11.20 -6.90 -28.98
C ALA A 365 11.38 -8.31 -28.40
N ASN A 366 12.61 -8.80 -28.30
CA ASN A 366 13.00 -10.00 -27.56
C ASN A 366 13.84 -9.68 -26.31
N VAL A 367 14.13 -8.40 -26.07
CA VAL A 367 14.72 -7.88 -24.83
C VAL A 367 13.92 -6.67 -24.38
N ARG A 368 13.46 -6.68 -23.12
CA ARG A 368 12.87 -5.53 -22.42
C ARG A 368 13.82 -5.10 -21.33
N ILE A 369 14.21 -3.84 -21.37
CA ILE A 369 15.00 -3.21 -20.31
C ILE A 369 14.11 -2.19 -19.61
N LEU A 370 14.03 -2.31 -18.29
CA LEU A 370 13.17 -1.51 -17.43
C LEU A 370 14.02 -0.61 -16.55
N GLU A 371 13.75 0.69 -16.60
CA GLU A 371 14.18 1.64 -15.58
C GLU A 371 13.16 1.63 -14.45
N PRO A 372 13.52 1.17 -13.24
CA PRO A 372 12.56 0.99 -12.17
C PRO A 372 12.04 2.33 -11.68
N TYR A 373 10.75 2.37 -11.33
CA TYR A 373 10.13 3.57 -10.75
C TYR A 373 10.69 3.93 -9.36
N ASP A 374 11.39 2.98 -8.71
CA ASP A 374 12.06 3.15 -7.42
C ASP A 374 13.04 1.97 -7.19
N ASP A 375 14.23 2.25 -6.65
CA ASP A 375 15.30 1.24 -6.44
C ASP A 375 14.90 0.07 -5.52
N GLY A 376 13.79 0.21 -4.77
CA GLY A 376 13.27 -0.84 -3.92
C GLY A 376 13.05 -2.17 -4.66
N VAL A 377 12.84 -2.17 -5.98
CA VAL A 377 12.73 -3.40 -6.78
C VAL A 377 13.98 -4.29 -6.68
N PHE A 378 15.15 -3.71 -6.41
CA PHE A 378 16.41 -4.45 -6.27
C PHE A 378 16.60 -5.06 -4.88
N TYR A 379 15.73 -4.74 -3.91
CA TYR A 379 15.84 -5.25 -2.54
C TYR A 379 15.84 -6.79 -2.51
N ARG A 380 16.88 -7.36 -1.89
CA ARG A 380 17.19 -8.80 -1.87
C ARG A 380 17.21 -9.47 -3.25
N SER A 381 17.69 -8.75 -4.27
CA SER A 381 18.16 -9.43 -5.47
C SER A 381 19.32 -10.36 -5.12
N GLN A 382 19.43 -11.48 -5.82
CA GLN A 382 20.42 -12.51 -5.54
C GLN A 382 21.05 -13.02 -6.83
N LEU A 383 22.29 -13.51 -6.74
CA LEU A 383 22.96 -14.15 -7.85
C LEU A 383 22.47 -15.60 -7.96
N ILE A 384 21.87 -15.94 -9.11
CA ILE A 384 21.51 -17.31 -9.48
C ILE A 384 22.24 -17.61 -10.78
N ASP A 385 23.06 -18.66 -10.80
CA ASP A 385 23.94 -19.01 -11.93
C ASP A 385 24.81 -17.83 -12.41
N GLY A 386 25.30 -17.03 -11.47
CA GLY A 386 26.17 -15.88 -11.74
C GLY A 386 25.47 -14.64 -12.32
N ILE A 387 24.13 -14.64 -12.42
CA ILE A 387 23.34 -13.50 -12.91
C ILE A 387 22.46 -12.97 -11.79
N ALA A 388 22.39 -11.64 -11.64
CA ALA A 388 21.50 -11.03 -10.64
C ALA A 388 20.02 -11.22 -11.04
N VAL A 389 19.22 -11.73 -10.11
CA VAL A 389 17.78 -11.97 -10.26
C VAL A 389 17.05 -11.22 -9.15
N ALA A 390 15.94 -10.57 -9.48
CA ALA A 390 15.10 -9.89 -8.51
C ALA A 390 14.58 -10.88 -7.46
N SER A 391 14.26 -10.40 -6.25
CA SER A 391 13.71 -11.28 -5.21
C SER A 391 12.45 -11.99 -5.68
N ALA A 392 12.18 -13.19 -5.15
CA ALA A 392 10.99 -13.96 -5.53
C ALA A 392 9.69 -13.15 -5.33
N ILE A 393 9.62 -12.30 -4.30
CA ILE A 393 8.52 -11.35 -4.05
C ILE A 393 8.37 -10.37 -5.21
N GLN A 394 9.47 -9.76 -5.68
CA GLN A 394 9.42 -8.82 -6.79
C GLN A 394 9.03 -9.51 -8.10
N VAL A 395 9.60 -10.69 -8.39
CA VAL A 395 9.24 -11.48 -9.58
C VAL A 395 7.76 -11.88 -9.55
N PHE A 396 7.22 -12.26 -8.38
CA PHE A 396 5.81 -12.56 -8.21
C PHE A 396 4.91 -11.36 -8.56
N LEU A 397 5.29 -10.15 -8.14
CA LEU A 397 4.56 -8.91 -8.46
C LEU A 397 4.64 -8.58 -9.95
N ASP A 398 5.80 -8.77 -10.57
CA ASP A 398 6.01 -8.45 -11.99
C ASP A 398 5.23 -9.39 -12.92
N LEU A 399 5.04 -10.65 -12.50
CA LEU A 399 4.23 -11.63 -13.23
C LEU A 399 2.72 -11.32 -13.22
N GLN A 400 2.21 -10.50 -12.31
CA GLN A 400 0.77 -10.17 -12.25
C GLN A 400 0.28 -9.40 -13.48
N SER A 401 1.19 -8.71 -14.18
CA SER A 401 0.87 -8.03 -15.44
C SER A 401 0.86 -8.97 -16.65
N ALA A 402 1.32 -10.22 -16.51
CA ALA A 402 1.38 -11.20 -17.57
C ALA A 402 0.14 -12.12 -17.53
N ARG A 403 -0.60 -12.19 -18.64
CA ARG A 403 -1.78 -13.06 -18.82
C ARG A 403 -1.45 -14.53 -18.49
N ALA A 404 -2.46 -15.37 -18.21
CA ALA A 404 -2.49 -16.84 -18.16
C ALA A 404 -1.19 -17.58 -17.73
N ARG A 405 -0.12 -17.58 -18.55
CA ARG A 405 1.20 -18.14 -18.18
C ARG A 405 1.84 -17.43 -16.98
N GLY A 406 1.52 -16.15 -16.76
CA GLY A 406 1.96 -15.42 -15.57
C GLY A 406 1.31 -15.91 -14.28
N GLU A 407 0.05 -16.36 -14.34
CA GLU A 407 -0.69 -16.86 -13.18
C GLU A 407 -0.13 -18.20 -12.70
N GLU A 408 0.19 -19.13 -13.60
CA GLU A 408 0.81 -20.41 -13.24
C GLU A 408 2.17 -20.21 -12.59
N ALA A 409 3.05 -19.42 -13.23
CA ALA A 409 4.38 -19.13 -12.71
C ALA A 409 4.32 -18.40 -11.36
N SER A 410 3.47 -17.37 -11.22
CA SER A 410 3.33 -16.63 -9.96
C SER A 410 2.73 -17.48 -8.85
N GLY A 411 1.77 -18.36 -9.17
CA GLY A 411 1.20 -19.32 -8.23
C GLY A 411 2.24 -20.32 -7.71
N PHE A 412 3.13 -20.82 -8.58
CA PHE A 412 4.26 -21.65 -8.18
C PHE A 412 5.25 -20.87 -7.31
N LEU A 413 5.65 -19.66 -7.72
CA LEU A 413 6.56 -18.82 -6.93
C LEU A 413 6.00 -18.56 -5.53
N LEU A 414 4.70 -18.27 -5.42
CA LEU A 414 4.05 -18.05 -4.12
C LEU A 414 4.16 -19.28 -3.23
N ARG A 415 3.67 -20.44 -3.70
CA ARG A 415 3.57 -21.66 -2.87
C ARG A 415 4.91 -22.34 -2.62
N GLU A 416 5.71 -22.49 -3.67
CA GLU A 416 6.89 -23.37 -3.65
C GLU A 416 8.19 -22.64 -3.33
N VAL A 417 8.21 -21.31 -3.42
CA VAL A 417 9.42 -20.51 -3.19
C VAL A 417 9.20 -19.54 -2.05
N ILE A 418 8.23 -18.63 -2.15
CA ILE A 418 8.02 -17.55 -1.18
C ILE A 418 7.52 -18.11 0.15
N GLU A 419 6.43 -18.88 0.17
CA GLU A 419 5.84 -19.38 1.42
C GLU A 419 6.79 -20.29 2.20
N LYS A 420 7.61 -21.10 1.50
CA LYS A 420 8.65 -21.92 2.15
C LYS A 420 9.71 -21.09 2.87
N THR A 421 9.98 -19.86 2.44
CA THR A 421 10.87 -18.95 3.18
C THR A 421 10.22 -18.34 4.43
N TRP A 422 8.89 -18.37 4.51
CA TRP A 422 8.13 -17.84 5.64
C TRP A 422 7.88 -18.88 6.72
N GLU A 423 8.02 -20.16 6.39
CA GLU A 423 8.00 -21.26 7.33
C GLU A 423 9.18 -21.14 8.29
N LYS A 424 8.92 -21.29 9.60
CA LYS A 424 9.97 -21.21 10.61
C LYS A 424 10.98 -22.35 10.36
N PRO A 425 12.29 -22.10 10.44
CA PRO A 425 13.25 -23.19 10.47
C PRO A 425 12.89 -24.08 11.67
N ALA A 426 12.66 -25.37 11.41
CA ALA A 426 12.41 -26.35 12.45
C ALA A 426 13.51 -26.22 13.51
N LYS A 427 13.12 -26.09 14.79
CA LYS A 427 14.06 -26.11 15.90
C LYS A 427 14.89 -27.39 15.76
N THR A 428 16.16 -27.26 15.38
CA THR A 428 17.08 -28.39 15.34
C THR A 428 17.22 -28.87 16.77
N THR A 429 16.52 -29.95 17.12
CA THR A 429 16.70 -30.65 18.39
C THR A 429 18.13 -31.17 18.38
N ARG A 430 19.02 -30.48 19.10
CA ARG A 430 20.35 -31.03 19.43
C ARG A 430 20.14 -32.42 20.04
N PRO A 431 20.77 -33.48 19.51
CA PRO A 431 20.71 -34.77 20.16
C PRO A 431 21.35 -34.65 21.55
N LYS A 432 20.67 -35.18 22.58
CA LYS A 432 21.21 -35.26 23.94
C LYS A 432 22.57 -35.99 23.87
N PRO A 433 23.63 -35.47 24.51
CA PRO A 433 24.90 -36.20 24.57
C PRO A 433 24.68 -37.52 25.30
N SER A 434 25.06 -38.62 24.64
CA SER A 434 25.06 -39.95 25.23
C SER A 434 25.96 -39.97 26.46
N LYS A 435 25.41 -40.34 27.62
CA LYS A 435 26.22 -40.67 28.81
C LYS A 435 27.12 -41.86 28.46
N ARG A 436 28.41 -41.60 28.16
CA ARG A 436 29.44 -42.64 28.18
C ARG A 436 29.92 -42.83 29.61
N ARG A 437 30.01 -44.12 29.95
CA ARG A 437 30.32 -44.73 31.24
C ARG A 437 31.57 -44.15 31.90
N GLY A 438 31.46 -43.79 33.17
CA GLY A 438 32.60 -43.84 34.08
C GLY A 438 32.86 -45.30 34.42
N GLN A 439 33.94 -45.86 33.88
CA GLN A 439 34.62 -46.99 34.51
C GLN A 439 35.66 -46.39 35.45
N SER A 440 35.35 -46.46 36.75
CA SER A 440 36.31 -46.27 37.82
C SER A 440 37.28 -47.45 37.81
N SER A 441 38.54 -47.14 37.53
CA SER A 441 39.69 -47.96 37.89
C SER A 441 40.17 -47.53 39.27
N SER A 442 40.26 -48.47 40.21
CA SER A 442 41.43 -48.72 41.07
C SER A 442 41.04 -49.50 42.33
N SER A 443 41.81 -50.59 42.53
CA SER A 443 42.27 -51.20 43.79
C SER A 443 41.27 -51.79 44.77
#